data_AF-A0A6G0MWN2-F1
#
_entry.id   AF-A0A6G0MWN2-F1
#
_cell.length_a   1.000
_cell.length_b   1.000
_cell.length_c   1.000
_cell.angle_alpha   90.00
_cell.angle_beta   90.00
_cell.angle_gamma   90.00
#
_symmetry.space_group_name_H-M   'P 1'
#
loop_
_entity.id
_entity.type
_entity.pdbx_description
1 polymer ?
#
loop_
_entity_poly.entity_id
_entity_poly.type
_entity_poly.pdbx_seq_one_letter_code
_entity_poly.pdbx_strand_id
1 'polypeptide(L)'
;MGEWEESRILRAIVTKDSFQAVVNRRTITHAVIELYVSTKRELIRFIIDNRIPGVKCLVMVADFWKAKSSGTKFLGLRLYFVTADFKLVSVLLGTRHFQPLYGERDGGIRGPFKRWIIQILADFGLTVADFFGSTTDGGPDVMHMMTSNLMLSWEWSMPHLTNAATKAAFGMTSNVAKSKNPEMLQLLKKVTRTVYQFCTVEVMGALYEQLVRLLGVGKEKKLIDYKPHRFMSLTRVFERIVKHWNVLCLWYEERTRKADRDKSAPPSPFPLAGDKLLMEQLLSLMLPISALNVKSQAEKPNQVDVLVSAYKVIVTTLGPEASLRKYDATRENPTSYHHSILMRWWSRPESC
;
A
#
# COMPACT_ATOMS: atom_id res chain seq x y z
N MET A 1 -14.74 -34.03 13.87
CA MET A 1 -14.98 -35.30 13.17
C MET A 1 -13.70 -36.11 13.26
N GLY A 2 -13.73 -37.23 13.98
CA GLY A 2 -12.61 -38.16 14.10
C GLY A 2 -12.56 -39.12 12.91
N GLU A 3 -11.37 -39.64 12.61
CA GLU A 3 -11.12 -40.59 11.54
C GLU A 3 -11.75 -41.96 11.90
N TRP A 4 -12.42 -42.62 10.93
CA TRP A 4 -13.05 -43.94 11.11
C TRP A 4 -12.00 -45.03 11.40
N GLU A 5 -12.35 -46.03 12.21
CA GLU A 5 -11.41 -47.04 12.71
C GLU A 5 -10.83 -47.89 11.56
N GLU A 6 -11.64 -48.19 10.55
CA GLU A 6 -11.25 -48.90 9.34
C GLU A 6 -10.19 -48.13 8.54
N SER A 7 -10.30 -46.80 8.50
CA SER A 7 -9.33 -45.92 7.85
C SER A 7 -7.98 -45.90 8.58
N ARG A 8 -7.99 -46.04 9.91
CA ARG A 8 -6.77 -46.13 10.72
C ARG A 8 -6.05 -47.45 10.50
N ILE A 9 -6.79 -48.56 10.41
CA ILE A 9 -6.26 -49.90 10.13
C ILE A 9 -5.70 -49.95 8.70
N LEU A 10 -6.44 -49.45 7.71
CA LEU A 10 -5.96 -49.34 6.33
C LEU A 10 -4.67 -48.51 6.25
N ARG A 11 -4.62 -47.35 6.90
CA ARG A 11 -3.41 -46.52 6.94
C ARG A 11 -2.22 -47.27 7.55
N ALA A 12 -2.42 -48.01 8.63
CA ALA A 12 -1.37 -48.80 9.29
C ALA A 12 -0.85 -49.95 8.40
N ILE A 13 -1.70 -50.53 7.55
CA ILE A 13 -1.34 -51.63 6.65
C ILE A 13 -0.64 -51.13 5.37
N VAL A 14 -1.08 -49.98 4.81
CA VAL A 14 -0.59 -49.49 3.51
C VAL A 14 0.56 -48.49 3.61
N THR A 15 0.83 -47.94 4.80
CA THR A 15 1.93 -47.00 5.03
C THR A 15 3.10 -47.74 5.62
N LYS A 16 4.18 -47.96 4.85
CA LYS A 16 5.42 -48.53 5.41
C LYS A 16 5.89 -47.66 6.58
N ASP A 17 6.48 -48.26 7.60
CA ASP A 17 6.96 -47.54 8.80
C ASP A 17 7.89 -46.37 8.45
N SER A 18 8.68 -46.50 7.36
CA SER A 18 9.53 -45.43 6.82
C SER A 18 8.77 -44.19 6.31
N PHE A 19 7.48 -44.31 6.04
CA PHE A 19 6.58 -43.22 5.62
C PHE A 19 5.71 -42.68 6.74
N GLN A 20 5.75 -43.29 7.95
CA GLN A 20 5.08 -42.79 9.13
C GLN A 20 5.90 -41.65 9.78
N ALA A 21 5.99 -40.51 9.09
CA ALA A 21 6.57 -39.32 9.69
C ALA A 21 5.61 -38.76 10.73
N VAL A 22 6.01 -38.77 12.01
CA VAL A 22 5.22 -38.11 13.06
C VAL A 22 5.26 -36.60 12.83
N VAL A 23 4.18 -36.06 12.27
CA VAL A 23 3.99 -34.63 12.06
C VAL A 23 3.71 -33.98 13.42
N ASN A 24 4.77 -33.51 14.06
CA ASN A 24 4.69 -32.74 15.30
C ASN A 24 5.54 -31.47 15.16
N ARG A 25 5.42 -30.58 16.15
CA ARG A 25 6.15 -29.29 16.16
C ARG A 25 7.66 -29.47 15.96
N ARG A 26 8.27 -30.48 16.57
CA ARG A 26 9.72 -30.72 16.49
C ARG A 26 10.12 -31.15 15.08
N THR A 27 9.44 -32.15 14.52
CA THR A 27 9.70 -32.64 13.17
C THR A 27 9.52 -31.53 12.12
N ILE A 28 8.44 -30.74 12.24
CA ILE A 28 8.21 -29.59 11.34
C ILE A 28 9.32 -28.55 11.49
N THR A 29 9.71 -28.21 12.73
CA THR A 29 10.77 -27.22 12.98
C THR A 29 12.09 -27.66 12.36
N HIS A 30 12.49 -28.91 12.55
CA HIS A 30 13.71 -29.47 11.95
C HIS A 30 13.65 -29.45 10.42
N ALA A 31 12.55 -29.92 9.82
CA ALA A 31 12.38 -29.94 8.37
C ALA A 31 12.43 -28.54 7.75
N VAL A 32 11.81 -27.54 8.39
CA VAL A 32 11.87 -26.13 7.94
C VAL A 32 13.30 -25.59 8.01
N ILE A 33 14.05 -25.91 9.07
CA ILE A 33 15.45 -25.48 9.21
C ILE A 33 16.32 -26.16 8.14
N GLU A 34 16.17 -27.46 7.93
CA GLU A 34 16.94 -28.21 6.92
C GLU A 34 16.65 -27.70 5.50
N LEU A 35 15.37 -27.47 5.18
CA LEU A 35 14.96 -26.90 3.91
C LEU A 35 15.54 -25.49 3.74
N TYR A 36 15.49 -24.66 4.78
CA TYR A 36 16.05 -23.32 4.75
C TYR A 36 17.56 -23.34 4.54
N VAL A 37 18.31 -24.16 5.27
CA VAL A 37 19.77 -24.28 5.15
C VAL A 37 20.15 -24.77 3.75
N SER A 38 19.45 -25.77 3.22
CA SER A 38 19.69 -26.32 1.89
C SER A 38 19.40 -25.29 0.80
N THR A 39 18.23 -24.64 0.87
CA THR A 39 17.84 -23.56 -0.05
C THR A 39 18.81 -22.39 0.01
N LYS A 40 19.24 -22.00 1.21
CA LYS A 40 20.21 -20.92 1.42
C LYS A 40 21.55 -21.24 0.75
N ARG A 41 22.06 -22.46 0.91
CA ARG A 41 23.31 -22.88 0.25
C ARG A 41 23.21 -22.82 -1.27
N GLU A 42 22.09 -23.32 -1.81
CA GLU A 42 21.85 -23.29 -3.26
C GLU A 42 21.72 -21.86 -3.78
N LEU A 43 21.00 -21.02 -3.05
CA LEU A 43 20.86 -19.60 -3.38
C LEU A 43 22.20 -18.85 -3.35
N ILE A 44 23.07 -19.13 -2.38
CA ILE A 44 24.41 -18.51 -2.32
C ILE A 44 25.20 -18.86 -3.58
N ARG A 45 25.21 -20.14 -3.98
CA ARG A 45 25.86 -20.57 -5.23
C ARG A 45 25.24 -19.88 -6.44
N PHE A 46 23.92 -19.91 -6.54
CA PHE A 46 23.18 -19.27 -7.63
C PHE A 46 23.48 -17.78 -7.78
N ILE A 47 23.60 -17.05 -6.66
CA ILE A 47 24.00 -15.63 -6.68
C ILE A 47 25.44 -15.49 -7.16
N ILE A 48 26.38 -16.29 -6.64
CA ILE A 48 27.79 -16.24 -7.04
C ILE A 48 27.97 -16.50 -8.53
N ASP A 49 27.29 -17.51 -9.07
CA ASP A 49 27.38 -17.92 -10.47
C ASP A 49 26.82 -16.86 -11.44
N ASN A 50 25.92 -15.99 -10.95
CA ASN A 50 25.32 -14.90 -11.73
C ASN A 50 25.94 -13.53 -11.42
N ARG A 51 27.00 -13.48 -10.61
CA ARG A 51 27.75 -12.24 -10.39
C ARG A 51 28.80 -12.05 -11.46
N ILE A 52 29.02 -10.79 -11.82
CA ILE A 52 30.14 -10.41 -12.68
C ILE A 52 31.32 -10.04 -11.77
N PRO A 53 32.45 -10.77 -11.81
CA PRO A 53 33.61 -10.47 -10.98
C PRO A 53 34.09 -9.03 -11.15
N GLY A 54 34.35 -8.35 -10.04
CA GLY A 54 34.81 -6.95 -10.03
C GLY A 54 33.73 -5.91 -10.38
N VAL A 55 32.50 -6.33 -10.72
CA VAL A 55 31.41 -5.42 -11.11
C VAL A 55 30.30 -5.45 -10.07
N LYS A 56 29.92 -4.25 -9.62
CA LYS A 56 28.72 -4.02 -8.81
C LYS A 56 27.47 -4.27 -9.67
N CYS A 57 26.86 -5.44 -9.51
CA CYS A 57 25.74 -5.89 -10.34
C CYS A 57 24.46 -6.16 -9.54
N LEU A 58 24.49 -6.00 -8.21
CA LEU A 58 23.35 -6.23 -7.33
C LEU A 58 22.66 -4.91 -6.95
N VAL A 59 21.34 -4.97 -6.76
CA VAL A 59 20.54 -3.88 -6.21
C VAL A 59 19.78 -4.40 -4.98
N MET A 60 19.77 -3.61 -3.90
CA MET A 60 19.03 -3.96 -2.69
C MET A 60 17.76 -3.12 -2.52
N VAL A 61 16.71 -3.74 -2.02
CA VAL A 61 15.54 -3.04 -1.49
C VAL A 61 15.48 -3.29 0.01
N ALA A 62 15.57 -2.21 0.78
CA ALA A 62 15.42 -2.25 2.22
C ALA A 62 14.12 -1.55 2.62
N ASP A 63 13.23 -2.28 3.29
CA ASP A 63 11.90 -1.78 3.63
C ASP A 63 11.59 -1.96 5.12
N PHE A 64 10.93 -0.96 5.70
CA PHE A 64 10.43 -0.99 7.07
C PHE A 64 8.90 -0.99 7.07
N TRP A 65 8.32 -1.99 7.73
CA TRP A 65 6.88 -2.00 7.96
C TRP A 65 6.53 -2.31 9.42
N LYS A 66 5.32 -1.92 9.81
CA LYS A 66 4.75 -2.20 11.13
C LYS A 66 3.61 -3.20 10.98
N ALA A 67 3.69 -4.34 11.65
CA ALA A 67 2.61 -5.32 11.68
C ALA A 67 1.36 -4.71 12.33
N LYS A 68 0.21 -4.86 11.68
CA LYS A 68 -1.04 -4.21 12.11
C LYS A 68 -1.58 -4.77 13.43
N SER A 69 -1.42 -6.07 13.66
CA SER A 69 -1.95 -6.77 14.83
C SER A 69 -1.13 -6.49 16.09
N SER A 70 0.20 -6.55 15.99
CA SER A 70 1.10 -6.44 17.14
C SER A 70 1.75 -5.07 17.29
N GLY A 71 1.71 -4.22 16.26
CA GLY A 71 2.50 -2.99 16.23
C GLY A 71 4.01 -3.24 16.10
N THR A 72 4.44 -4.46 15.83
CA THR A 72 5.85 -4.82 15.71
C THR A 72 6.47 -4.23 14.44
N LYS A 73 7.66 -3.62 14.53
CA LYS A 73 8.39 -3.10 13.37
C LYS A 73 9.27 -4.20 12.78
N PHE A 74 9.35 -4.31 11.47
CA PHE A 74 10.18 -5.26 10.75
C PHE A 74 11.06 -4.55 9.74
N LEU A 75 12.25 -5.09 9.53
CA LEU A 75 13.15 -4.76 8.43
C LEU A 75 13.18 -5.94 7.47
N GLY A 76 12.81 -5.71 6.21
CA GLY A 76 13.02 -6.65 5.11
C GLY A 76 14.19 -6.20 4.25
N LEU A 77 15.00 -7.17 3.81
CA LEU A 77 16.05 -6.93 2.82
C LEU A 77 15.85 -7.88 1.65
N ARG A 78 15.68 -7.30 0.47
CA ARG A 78 15.48 -8.01 -0.79
C ARG A 78 16.58 -7.66 -1.77
N LEU A 79 17.02 -8.67 -2.50
CA LEU A 79 18.06 -8.61 -3.52
C LEU A 79 17.41 -8.69 -4.90
N TYR A 80 17.91 -7.87 -5.83
CA TYR A 80 17.59 -7.93 -7.25
C TYR A 80 18.88 -8.00 -8.07
N PHE A 81 18.86 -8.85 -9.09
CA PHE A 81 19.94 -8.96 -10.08
C PHE A 81 19.40 -9.58 -11.38
N VAL A 82 20.20 -9.49 -12.44
CA VAL A 82 19.89 -10.11 -13.73
C VAL A 82 20.87 -11.27 -13.95
N THR A 83 20.33 -12.39 -14.36
CA THR A 83 21.06 -13.63 -14.67
C THR A 83 21.69 -13.58 -16.06
N ALA A 84 22.58 -14.53 -16.36
CA ALA A 84 23.22 -14.64 -17.67
C ALA A 84 22.22 -14.85 -18.83
N ASP A 85 21.05 -15.45 -18.56
CA ASP A 85 19.96 -15.62 -19.52
C ASP A 85 18.95 -14.44 -19.52
N PHE A 86 19.37 -13.27 -19.04
CA PHE A 86 18.60 -12.02 -19.02
C PHE A 86 17.29 -12.09 -18.22
N LYS A 87 17.22 -12.98 -17.22
CA LYS A 87 16.07 -13.02 -16.30
C LYS A 87 16.33 -12.17 -15.06
N LEU A 88 15.38 -11.29 -14.75
CA LEU A 88 15.35 -10.60 -13.47
C LEU A 88 15.02 -11.59 -12.35
N VAL A 89 15.90 -11.64 -11.36
CA VAL A 89 15.71 -12.43 -10.15
C VAL A 89 15.43 -11.49 -8.99
N SER A 90 14.47 -11.87 -8.15
CA SER A 90 14.17 -11.21 -6.88
C SER A 90 14.20 -12.21 -5.74
N VAL A 91 14.95 -11.90 -4.69
CA VAL A 91 15.10 -12.80 -3.53
C VAL A 91 14.95 -12.02 -2.24
N LEU A 92 14.00 -12.41 -1.39
CA LEU A 92 13.92 -11.90 -0.02
C LEU A 92 15.00 -12.60 0.82
N LEU A 93 16.11 -11.89 1.11
CA LEU A 93 17.22 -12.43 1.90
C LEU A 93 16.83 -12.60 3.37
N GLY A 94 16.00 -11.70 3.89
CA GLY A 94 15.56 -11.83 5.27
C GLY A 94 14.50 -10.82 5.68
N THR A 95 13.78 -11.18 6.73
CA THR A 95 12.89 -10.30 7.48
C THR A 95 13.26 -10.42 8.95
N ARG A 96 13.60 -9.29 9.59
CA ARG A 96 13.98 -9.27 11.01
C ARG A 96 13.03 -8.36 11.79
N HIS A 97 12.58 -8.82 12.95
CA HIS A 97 11.84 -7.98 13.90
C HIS A 97 12.76 -6.86 14.39
N PHE A 98 12.53 -5.62 13.97
CA PHE A 98 13.34 -4.45 14.28
C PHE A 98 13.07 -3.89 15.68
N GLN A 99 13.81 -4.42 16.65
CA GLN A 99 13.78 -4.05 18.05
C GLN A 99 15.20 -3.84 18.58
N PRO A 100 15.83 -2.66 18.33
CA PRO A 100 17.12 -2.34 18.92
C PRO A 100 17.04 -2.29 20.45
N LEU A 101 18.13 -2.66 21.11
CA LEU A 101 18.27 -2.61 22.56
C LEU A 101 18.16 -1.17 23.06
N TYR A 102 17.80 -0.98 24.34
CA TYR A 102 17.55 0.35 24.90
C TYR A 102 18.71 1.32 24.67
N GLY A 103 19.94 0.97 25.06
CA GLY A 103 21.13 1.81 24.89
C GLY A 103 21.56 2.04 23.44
N GLU A 104 21.04 1.26 22.48
CA GLU A 104 21.31 1.48 21.05
C GLU A 104 20.40 2.53 20.43
N ARG A 105 19.32 2.91 21.13
CA ARG A 105 18.36 3.90 20.66
C ARG A 105 18.84 5.33 20.88
N ASP A 106 19.75 5.54 21.82
CA ASP A 106 20.25 6.86 22.21
C ASP A 106 20.98 7.56 21.05
N GLY A 107 21.63 6.78 20.17
CA GLY A 107 22.26 7.25 18.92
C GLY A 107 21.34 7.26 17.70
N GLY A 108 20.03 7.03 17.87
CA GLY A 108 19.07 6.87 16.79
C GLY A 108 19.11 5.48 16.12
N ILE A 109 18.35 5.30 15.02
CA ILE A 109 18.16 3.97 14.41
C ILE A 109 19.30 3.53 13.48
N ARG A 110 20.21 4.44 13.12
CA ARG A 110 21.19 4.22 12.04
C ARG A 110 22.18 3.11 12.37
N GLY A 111 22.75 3.11 13.58
CA GLY A 111 23.72 2.08 14.00
C GLY A 111 23.13 0.66 13.91
N PRO A 112 22.00 0.37 14.59
CA PRO A 112 21.31 -0.91 14.50
C PRO A 112 20.90 -1.27 13.08
N PHE A 113 20.42 -0.29 12.30
CA PHE A 113 20.01 -0.51 10.92
C PHE A 113 21.19 -0.97 10.04
N LYS A 114 22.33 -0.29 10.10
CA LYS A 114 23.55 -0.67 9.36
C LYS A 114 23.99 -2.08 9.69
N ARG A 115 24.11 -2.38 11.00
CA ARG A 115 24.55 -3.69 11.47
C ARG A 115 23.65 -4.81 10.94
N TRP A 116 22.34 -4.60 10.92
CA TRP A 116 21.41 -5.63 10.50
C TRP A 116 21.44 -5.88 9.01
N ILE A 117 21.59 -4.83 8.18
CA ILE A 117 21.85 -5.01 6.75
C ILE A 117 23.11 -5.86 6.57
N ILE A 118 24.22 -5.46 7.20
CA ILE A 118 25.51 -6.16 7.07
C ILE A 118 25.39 -7.62 7.51
N GLN A 119 24.71 -7.91 8.62
CA GLN A 119 24.51 -9.27 9.10
C GLN A 119 23.66 -10.11 8.13
N ILE A 120 22.57 -9.55 7.58
CA ILE A 120 21.78 -10.28 6.57
C ILE A 120 22.63 -10.54 5.32
N LEU A 121 23.40 -9.57 4.84
CA LEU A 121 24.26 -9.78 3.67
C LEU A 121 25.33 -10.85 3.94
N ALA A 122 26.00 -10.78 5.10
CA ALA A 122 27.01 -11.75 5.51
C ALA A 122 26.45 -13.17 5.62
N ASP A 123 25.19 -13.33 6.03
CA ASP A 123 24.52 -14.63 6.03
C ASP A 123 24.55 -15.29 4.64
N PHE A 124 24.52 -14.51 3.55
CA PHE A 124 24.55 -15.00 2.16
C PHE A 124 25.91 -14.84 1.48
N GLY A 125 26.98 -14.58 2.24
CA GLY A 125 28.31 -14.35 1.67
C GLY A 125 28.43 -13.07 0.83
N LEU A 126 27.52 -12.12 1.06
CA LEU A 126 27.49 -10.83 0.37
C LEU A 126 28.06 -9.72 1.25
N THR A 127 28.58 -8.70 0.59
CA THR A 127 29.01 -7.45 1.21
C THR A 127 28.38 -6.26 0.49
N VAL A 128 28.48 -5.09 1.08
CA VAL A 128 28.01 -3.84 0.46
C VAL A 128 28.74 -3.55 -0.86
N ALA A 129 29.97 -4.05 -1.03
CA ALA A 129 30.75 -3.88 -2.25
C ALA A 129 30.16 -4.61 -3.47
N ASP A 130 29.23 -5.54 -3.27
CA ASP A 130 28.56 -6.27 -4.36
C ASP A 130 27.42 -5.45 -4.99
N PHE A 131 27.00 -4.37 -4.32
CA PHE A 131 25.82 -3.59 -4.68
C PHE A 131 26.20 -2.29 -5.38
N PHE A 132 25.50 -2.01 -6.49
CA PHE A 132 25.58 -0.74 -7.19
C PHE A 132 24.65 0.29 -6.55
N GLY A 133 23.44 -0.15 -6.18
CA GLY A 133 22.40 0.77 -5.73
C GLY A 133 21.41 0.14 -4.77
N SER A 134 20.51 1.01 -4.30
CA SER A 134 19.46 0.66 -3.36
C SER A 134 18.18 1.45 -3.64
N THR A 135 17.04 0.84 -3.34
CA THR A 135 15.74 1.50 -3.39
C THR A 135 15.05 1.36 -2.03
N THR A 136 14.66 2.48 -1.43
CA THR A 136 14.01 2.50 -0.11
C THR A 136 12.91 3.56 -0.04
N ASP A 137 12.22 3.66 1.11
CA ASP A 137 11.47 4.87 1.41
C ASP A 137 12.38 6.11 1.56
N GLY A 138 11.77 7.30 1.55
CA GLY A 138 12.45 8.59 1.67
C GLY A 138 12.63 9.08 3.12
N GLY A 139 12.61 8.17 4.09
CA GLY A 139 12.90 8.51 5.49
C GLY A 139 14.34 9.03 5.61
N PRO A 140 14.59 10.17 6.29
CA PRO A 140 15.92 10.79 6.33
C PRO A 140 17.03 9.86 6.80
N ASP A 141 16.76 9.04 7.82
CA ASP A 141 17.72 8.06 8.33
C ASP A 141 17.97 6.90 7.36
N VAL A 142 16.95 6.50 6.61
CA VAL A 142 17.04 5.40 5.64
C VAL A 142 17.81 5.86 4.41
N MET A 143 17.45 7.03 3.87
CA MET A 143 18.16 7.65 2.76
C MET A 143 19.64 7.87 3.10
N HIS A 144 19.94 8.46 4.26
CA HIS A 144 21.32 8.68 4.70
C HIS A 144 22.09 7.38 4.92
N MET A 145 21.44 6.33 5.41
CA MET A 145 22.07 5.01 5.52
C MET A 145 22.55 4.53 4.16
N MET A 146 21.68 4.59 3.15
CA MET A 146 22.00 4.11 1.81
C MET A 146 23.08 4.95 1.12
N THR A 147 22.95 6.28 1.16
CA THR A 147 23.84 7.19 0.42
C THR A 147 25.16 7.50 1.12
N SER A 148 25.13 7.78 2.42
CA SER A 148 26.32 8.22 3.16
C SER A 148 27.04 7.07 3.87
N ASN A 149 26.29 6.15 4.49
CA ASN A 149 26.91 5.12 5.34
C ASN A 149 27.30 3.85 4.58
N LEU A 150 26.53 3.51 3.53
CA LEU A 150 26.77 2.36 2.65
C LEU A 150 27.33 2.78 1.28
N MET A 151 27.31 4.08 0.97
CA MET A 151 27.84 4.65 -0.28
C MET A 151 27.25 4.02 -1.54
N LEU A 152 25.93 3.79 -1.53
CA LEU A 152 25.18 3.23 -2.65
C LEU A 152 24.48 4.35 -3.43
N SER A 153 24.33 4.15 -4.74
CA SER A 153 23.36 4.91 -5.53
C SER A 153 21.97 4.68 -4.96
N TRP A 154 21.23 5.74 -4.66
CA TRP A 154 19.93 5.63 -4.00
C TRP A 154 18.80 6.13 -4.90
N GLU A 155 17.76 5.32 -5.00
CA GLU A 155 16.49 5.69 -5.63
C GLU A 155 15.37 5.71 -4.59
N TRP A 156 14.54 6.75 -4.63
CA TRP A 156 13.32 6.79 -3.84
C TRP A 156 12.30 5.83 -4.47
N SER A 157 11.85 4.86 -3.68
CA SER A 157 10.73 3.98 -4.02
C SER A 157 9.52 4.76 -4.54
N MET A 158 9.12 4.48 -5.79
CA MET A 158 8.04 5.18 -6.49
C MET A 158 6.71 5.22 -5.70
N PRO A 159 6.23 4.13 -5.07
CA PRO A 159 5.05 4.18 -4.20
C PRO A 159 5.19 5.13 -3.01
N HIS A 160 6.39 5.24 -2.41
CA HIS A 160 6.61 6.16 -1.29
C HIS A 160 6.70 7.60 -1.79
N LEU A 161 7.36 7.84 -2.92
CA LEU A 161 7.47 9.15 -3.55
C LEU A 161 6.10 9.72 -3.89
N THR A 162 5.28 8.97 -4.63
CA THR A 162 3.93 9.43 -5.03
C THR A 162 3.03 9.63 -3.81
N ASN A 163 3.11 8.76 -2.80
CA ASN A 163 2.37 8.90 -1.55
C ASN A 163 2.79 10.14 -0.77
N ALA A 164 4.10 10.43 -0.69
CA ALA A 164 4.61 11.64 -0.04
C ALA A 164 4.17 12.91 -0.80
N ALA A 165 4.31 12.91 -2.13
CA ALA A 165 3.89 14.01 -2.99
C ALA A 165 2.37 14.26 -2.86
N THR A 166 1.56 13.21 -2.86
CA THR A 166 0.11 13.36 -2.74
C THR A 166 -0.29 13.83 -1.33
N LYS A 167 0.33 13.33 -0.27
CA LYS A 167 0.12 13.85 1.09
C LYS A 167 0.46 15.33 1.19
N ALA A 168 1.56 15.76 0.59
CA ALA A 168 1.97 17.15 0.55
C ALA A 168 0.96 18.02 -0.23
N ALA A 169 0.52 17.56 -1.40
CA ALA A 169 -0.47 18.26 -2.23
C ALA A 169 -1.83 18.42 -1.53
N PHE A 170 -2.25 17.42 -0.75
CA PHE A 170 -3.47 17.47 0.05
C PHE A 170 -3.31 18.28 1.35
N GLY A 171 -2.12 18.83 1.62
CA GLY A 171 -1.86 19.62 2.82
C GLY A 171 -2.00 18.81 4.10
N MET A 172 -1.67 17.51 4.07
CA MET A 172 -1.84 16.62 5.23
C MET A 172 -0.92 17.04 6.38
N THR A 173 -1.51 17.64 7.42
CA THR A 173 -0.84 18.02 8.66
C THR A 173 -1.80 17.84 9.85
N SER A 174 -1.24 17.70 11.06
CA SER A 174 -2.02 17.64 12.29
C SER A 174 -2.67 18.99 12.65
N ASN A 175 -2.11 20.10 12.17
CA ASN A 175 -2.62 21.45 12.42
C ASN A 175 -3.08 22.11 11.12
N VAL A 176 -4.40 22.28 10.95
CA VAL A 176 -5.01 22.88 9.74
C VAL A 176 -4.45 24.26 9.42
N ALA A 177 -4.17 25.09 10.42
CA ALA A 177 -3.64 26.43 10.20
C ALA A 177 -2.22 26.42 9.58
N LYS A 178 -1.53 25.28 9.65
CA LYS A 178 -0.22 25.05 9.01
C LYS A 178 -0.34 24.28 7.70
N SER A 179 -1.56 23.97 7.24
CA SER A 179 -1.78 23.27 5.98
C SER A 179 -1.46 24.19 4.82
N LYS A 180 -0.68 23.69 3.86
CA LYS A 180 -0.46 24.35 2.57
C LYS A 180 -1.65 24.19 1.61
N ASN A 181 -2.65 23.40 1.99
CA ASN A 181 -3.90 23.21 1.24
C ASN A 181 -5.05 22.96 2.23
N PRO A 182 -5.54 24.01 2.92
CA PRO A 182 -6.55 23.86 3.97
C PRO A 182 -7.88 23.35 3.44
N GLU A 183 -8.27 23.73 2.22
CA GLU A 183 -9.53 23.29 1.59
C GLU A 183 -9.55 21.79 1.35
N MET A 184 -8.49 21.22 0.75
CA MET A 184 -8.37 19.78 0.56
C MET A 184 -8.32 19.03 1.88
N LEU A 185 -7.64 19.57 2.89
CA LEU A 185 -7.62 18.98 4.23
C LEU A 185 -9.02 18.96 4.86
N GLN A 186 -9.83 20.01 4.65
CA GLN A 186 -11.22 20.04 5.13
C GLN A 186 -12.11 19.05 4.37
N LEU A 187 -11.94 18.90 3.05
CA LEU A 187 -12.62 17.87 2.27
C LEU A 187 -12.30 16.47 2.80
N LEU A 188 -11.02 16.18 3.10
CA LEU A 188 -10.63 14.89 3.70
C LEU A 188 -11.25 14.66 5.08
N LYS A 189 -11.47 15.72 5.87
CA LYS A 189 -12.22 15.61 7.12
C LYS A 189 -13.69 15.27 6.88
N LYS A 190 -14.34 15.89 5.88
CA LYS A 190 -15.71 15.53 5.46
C LYS A 190 -15.79 14.07 5.01
N VAL A 191 -14.81 13.59 4.23
CA VAL A 191 -14.70 12.17 3.81
C VAL A 191 -14.56 11.26 5.03
N THR A 192 -13.65 11.58 5.94
CA THR A 192 -13.42 10.79 7.16
C THR A 192 -14.67 10.74 8.03
N ARG A 193 -15.37 11.88 8.19
CA ARG A 193 -16.64 11.97 8.91
C ARG A 193 -17.73 11.12 8.26
N THR A 194 -17.85 11.16 6.93
CA THR A 194 -18.80 10.36 6.16
C THR A 194 -18.56 8.87 6.42
N VAL A 195 -17.31 8.41 6.26
CA VAL A 195 -16.95 7.00 6.50
C VAL A 195 -17.22 6.60 7.95
N TYR A 196 -16.82 7.43 8.92
CA TYR A 196 -17.05 7.16 10.34
C TYR A 196 -18.54 7.04 10.67
N GLN A 197 -19.37 7.98 10.23
CA GLN A 197 -20.81 7.96 10.47
C GLN A 197 -21.45 6.74 9.81
N PHE A 198 -20.96 6.32 8.66
CA PHE A 198 -21.47 5.14 7.99
C PHE A 198 -21.11 3.84 8.73
N CYS A 199 -19.86 3.71 9.18
CA CYS A 199 -19.37 2.50 9.81
C CYS A 199 -19.79 2.33 11.28
N THR A 200 -20.12 3.42 11.98
CA THR A 200 -20.45 3.37 13.42
C THR A 200 -21.94 3.45 13.73
N VAL A 201 -22.79 3.83 12.78
CA VAL A 201 -24.23 3.91 13.02
C VAL A 201 -24.88 2.53 12.82
N GLU A 202 -24.86 1.72 13.87
CA GLU A 202 -25.55 0.41 13.91
C GLU A 202 -27.07 0.55 13.75
N VAL A 203 -27.63 1.71 14.13
CA VAL A 203 -29.07 2.01 14.13
C VAL A 203 -29.75 1.82 12.77
N MET A 204 -29.01 1.95 11.66
CA MET A 204 -29.57 1.80 10.32
C MET A 204 -29.52 0.35 9.79
N GLY A 205 -29.01 -0.60 10.59
CA GLY A 205 -29.01 -2.03 10.28
C GLY A 205 -28.50 -2.35 8.87
N ALA A 206 -29.32 -3.06 8.09
CA ALA A 206 -29.02 -3.48 6.73
C ALA A 206 -29.38 -2.45 5.64
N LEU A 207 -29.82 -1.23 5.99
CA LEU A 207 -30.33 -0.26 5.01
C LEU A 207 -29.34 0.00 3.87
N TYR A 208 -28.04 0.12 4.18
CA TYR A 208 -27.03 0.30 3.14
C TYR A 208 -27.01 -0.83 2.13
N GLU A 209 -26.94 -2.08 2.60
CA GLU A 209 -26.92 -3.26 1.74
C GLU A 209 -28.19 -3.32 0.89
N GLN A 210 -29.34 -2.98 1.47
CA GLN A 210 -30.62 -2.90 0.76
C GLN A 210 -30.60 -1.83 -0.32
N LEU A 211 -30.13 -0.62 -0.03
CA LEU A 211 -30.02 0.48 -0.99
C LEU A 211 -29.03 0.18 -2.13
N VAL A 212 -27.89 -0.46 -1.82
CA VAL A 212 -26.90 -0.89 -2.82
C VAL A 212 -27.53 -1.88 -3.80
N ARG A 213 -28.30 -2.86 -3.29
CA ARG A 213 -29.02 -3.84 -4.12
C ARG A 213 -30.16 -3.18 -4.91
N LEU A 214 -30.97 -2.34 -4.27
CA LEU A 214 -32.12 -1.67 -4.86
C LEU A 214 -31.71 -0.76 -6.03
N LEU A 215 -30.62 -0.01 -5.88
CA LEU A 215 -30.10 0.87 -6.93
C LEU A 215 -29.23 0.14 -7.96
N GLY A 216 -29.02 -1.18 -7.81
CA GLY A 216 -28.23 -1.98 -8.76
C GLY A 216 -26.76 -1.58 -8.84
N VAL A 217 -26.23 -0.83 -7.87
CA VAL A 217 -24.85 -0.30 -7.88
C VAL A 217 -23.82 -1.28 -7.32
N GLY A 218 -24.22 -2.45 -6.84
CA GLY A 218 -23.28 -3.47 -6.41
C GLY A 218 -23.86 -4.55 -5.49
N LYS A 219 -22.98 -5.19 -4.73
CA LYS A 219 -23.29 -6.29 -3.79
C LYS A 219 -22.70 -6.06 -2.40
N GLU A 220 -22.17 -4.87 -2.15
CA GLU A 220 -21.37 -4.62 -0.96
C GLU A 220 -22.22 -4.33 0.27
N LYS A 221 -21.90 -5.00 1.37
CA LYS A 221 -22.66 -4.94 2.62
C LYS A 221 -22.26 -3.78 3.54
N LYS A 222 -21.06 -3.23 3.34
CA LYS A 222 -20.50 -2.13 4.14
C LYS A 222 -19.74 -1.14 3.25
N LEU A 223 -19.60 0.08 3.76
CA LEU A 223 -18.66 1.07 3.20
C LEU A 223 -17.22 0.68 3.59
N ILE A 224 -16.23 1.13 2.82
CA ILE A 224 -14.82 0.82 3.08
C ILE A 224 -14.35 1.61 4.31
N ASP A 225 -13.79 0.91 5.30
CA ASP A 225 -13.10 1.56 6.42
C ASP A 225 -11.93 2.39 5.93
N TYR A 226 -11.89 3.65 6.36
CA TYR A 226 -10.80 4.57 6.05
C TYR A 226 -10.11 5.06 7.32
N LYS A 227 -8.78 5.12 7.27
CA LYS A 227 -7.97 5.80 8.30
C LYS A 227 -7.04 6.79 7.59
N PRO A 228 -6.95 8.06 8.03
CA PRO A 228 -6.11 9.08 7.39
C PRO A 228 -4.63 8.70 7.20
N HIS A 229 -4.06 7.86 8.08
CA HIS A 229 -2.68 7.39 7.94
C HIS A 229 -2.49 6.33 6.84
N ARG A 230 -3.58 5.76 6.29
CA ARG A 230 -3.58 4.78 5.18
C ARG A 230 -3.86 5.47 3.86
N PHE A 231 -3.10 6.52 3.58
CA PHE A 231 -3.31 7.40 2.43
C PHE A 231 -3.30 6.65 1.07
N MET A 232 -2.55 5.55 0.94
CA MET A 232 -2.59 4.67 -0.25
C MET A 232 -3.97 4.01 -0.51
N SER A 233 -4.86 3.97 0.49
CA SER A 233 -6.23 3.45 0.32
C SER A 233 -7.25 4.54 -0.08
N LEU A 234 -6.83 5.81 -0.12
CA LEU A 234 -7.72 6.95 -0.37
C LEU A 234 -8.43 6.85 -1.72
N THR A 235 -7.74 6.40 -2.78
CA THR A 235 -8.35 6.22 -4.10
C THR A 235 -9.54 5.27 -4.05
N ARG A 236 -9.43 4.14 -3.33
CA ARG A 236 -10.54 3.17 -3.18
C ARG A 236 -11.70 3.74 -2.37
N VAL A 237 -11.40 4.62 -1.42
CA VAL A 237 -12.43 5.31 -0.62
C VAL A 237 -13.18 6.31 -1.50
N PHE A 238 -12.48 7.10 -2.31
CA PHE A 238 -13.10 8.02 -3.27
C PHE A 238 -13.93 7.26 -4.30
N GLU A 239 -13.36 6.20 -4.88
CA GLU A 239 -14.06 5.31 -5.81
C GLU A 239 -15.36 4.79 -5.20
N ARG A 240 -15.31 4.30 -3.96
CA ARG A 240 -16.50 3.79 -3.28
C ARG A 240 -17.54 4.87 -3.01
N ILE A 241 -17.12 6.04 -2.54
CA ILE A 241 -18.02 7.16 -2.25
C ILE A 241 -18.70 7.65 -3.53
N VAL A 242 -17.95 7.84 -4.61
CA VAL A 242 -18.47 8.27 -5.90
C VAL A 242 -19.44 7.23 -6.46
N LYS A 243 -19.03 5.95 -6.48
CA LYS A 243 -19.87 4.85 -6.97
C LYS A 243 -21.20 4.74 -6.21
N HIS A 244 -21.17 4.95 -4.89
CA HIS A 244 -22.34 4.79 -4.03
C HIS A 244 -22.96 6.15 -3.64
N TRP A 245 -22.70 7.22 -4.41
CA TRP A 245 -23.15 8.57 -4.04
C TRP A 245 -24.65 8.66 -3.74
N ASN A 246 -25.47 8.11 -4.63
CA ASN A 246 -26.94 8.14 -4.48
C ASN A 246 -27.40 7.28 -3.29
N VAL A 247 -26.71 6.15 -3.02
CA VAL A 247 -26.95 5.34 -1.82
C VAL A 247 -26.67 6.17 -0.56
N LEU A 248 -25.58 6.94 -0.55
CA LEU A 248 -25.22 7.80 0.58
C LEU A 248 -26.28 8.89 0.79
N CYS A 249 -26.71 9.60 -0.27
CA CYS A 249 -27.78 10.60 -0.20
C CYS A 249 -29.04 10.01 0.45
N LEU A 250 -29.56 8.90 -0.08
CA LEU A 250 -30.77 8.24 0.44
C LEU A 250 -30.60 7.76 1.88
N TRP A 251 -29.42 7.26 2.23
CA TRP A 251 -29.14 6.79 3.58
C TRP A 251 -29.16 7.95 4.60
N TYR A 252 -28.61 9.11 4.24
CA TYR A 252 -28.67 10.30 5.11
C TYR A 252 -30.08 10.89 5.18
N GLU A 253 -30.83 10.92 4.08
CA GLU A 253 -32.23 11.32 4.09
C GLU A 253 -33.09 10.44 4.99
N GLU A 254 -32.91 9.11 4.91
CA GLU A 254 -33.68 8.18 5.74
C GLU A 254 -33.31 8.30 7.23
N ARG A 255 -32.07 8.66 7.55
CA ARG A 255 -31.70 9.00 8.93
C ARG A 255 -32.45 10.21 9.45
N THR A 256 -32.59 11.26 8.64
CA THR A 256 -33.39 12.44 8.99
C THR A 256 -34.85 12.04 9.19
N ARG A 257 -35.44 11.34 8.22
CA ARG A 257 -36.83 10.85 8.31
C ARG A 257 -37.07 9.97 9.55
N LYS A 258 -36.12 9.10 9.90
CA LYS A 258 -36.20 8.29 11.11
C LYS A 258 -36.18 9.14 12.37
N ALA A 259 -35.30 10.14 12.45
CA ALA A 259 -35.25 11.02 13.61
C ALA A 259 -36.55 11.81 13.79
N ASP A 260 -37.17 12.24 12.70
CA ASP A 260 -38.48 12.90 12.69
C ASP A 260 -39.58 11.96 13.21
N ARG A 261 -39.62 10.70 12.73
CA ARG A 261 -40.57 9.68 13.21
C ARG A 261 -40.38 9.37 14.70
N ASP A 262 -39.13 9.30 15.15
CA ASP A 262 -38.76 8.99 16.53
C ASP A 262 -38.84 10.23 17.45
N LYS A 263 -39.21 11.41 16.91
CA LYS A 263 -39.23 12.71 17.62
C LYS A 263 -37.91 13.02 18.36
N SER A 264 -36.80 12.63 17.75
CA SER A 264 -35.46 12.79 18.31
C SER A 264 -34.72 13.96 17.65
N ALA A 265 -33.59 14.38 18.24
CA ALA A 265 -32.78 15.46 17.66
C ALA A 265 -32.31 15.11 16.23
N PRO A 266 -32.33 16.07 15.29
CA PRO A 266 -31.96 15.81 13.92
C PRO A 266 -30.49 15.36 13.81
N PRO A 267 -30.19 14.31 13.03
CA PRO A 267 -28.83 13.84 12.86
C PRO A 267 -28.03 14.85 12.04
N SER A 268 -26.70 14.77 12.13
CA SER A 268 -25.84 15.57 11.28
C SER A 268 -26.10 15.28 9.78
N PRO A 269 -26.15 16.32 8.91
CA PRO A 269 -26.39 16.15 7.49
C PRO A 269 -25.23 15.43 6.78
N PHE A 270 -25.45 15.04 5.52
CA PHE A 270 -24.44 14.41 4.68
C PHE A 270 -23.23 15.35 4.50
N PRO A 271 -22.04 15.03 5.07
CA PRO A 271 -20.93 15.98 5.11
C PRO A 271 -20.36 16.38 3.73
N LEU A 272 -20.56 15.55 2.71
CA LEU A 272 -20.09 15.76 1.35
C LEU A 272 -21.21 16.26 0.41
N ALA A 273 -22.37 16.66 0.94
CA ALA A 273 -23.42 17.26 0.11
C ALA A 273 -22.84 18.45 -0.69
N GLY A 274 -23.08 18.46 -2.01
CA GLY A 274 -22.53 19.47 -2.93
C GLY A 274 -21.13 19.17 -3.47
N ASP A 275 -20.36 18.24 -2.87
CA ASP A 275 -18.96 17.99 -3.25
C ASP A 275 -18.81 16.88 -4.32
N LYS A 276 -19.88 16.40 -4.96
CA LYS A 276 -19.85 15.23 -5.87
C LYS A 276 -18.85 15.42 -7.02
N LEU A 277 -18.95 16.54 -7.73
CA LEU A 277 -18.09 16.83 -8.88
C LEU A 277 -16.62 16.88 -8.49
N LEU A 278 -16.32 17.51 -7.34
CA LEU A 278 -14.95 17.58 -6.82
C LEU A 278 -14.42 16.17 -6.46
N MET A 279 -15.25 15.33 -5.87
CA MET A 279 -14.89 13.93 -5.57
C MET A 279 -14.62 13.11 -6.83
N GLU A 280 -15.38 13.30 -7.90
CA GLU A 280 -15.16 12.65 -9.21
C GLU A 280 -13.87 13.14 -9.88
N GLN A 281 -13.59 14.45 -9.83
CA GLN A 281 -12.34 15.02 -10.33
C GLN A 281 -11.13 14.50 -9.56
N LEU A 282 -11.20 14.47 -8.22
CA LEU A 282 -10.13 13.92 -7.39
C LEU A 282 -9.90 12.43 -7.64
N LEU A 283 -10.97 11.65 -7.81
CA LEU A 283 -10.85 10.24 -8.19
C LEU A 283 -10.14 10.09 -9.54
N SER A 284 -10.52 10.91 -10.53
CA SER A 284 -9.91 10.94 -11.85
C SER A 284 -8.41 11.24 -11.80
N LEU A 285 -7.98 12.13 -10.91
CA LEU A 285 -6.56 12.46 -10.68
C LEU A 285 -5.81 11.33 -9.94
N MET A 286 -6.46 10.68 -8.99
CA MET A 286 -5.84 9.66 -8.12
C MET A 286 -5.69 8.29 -8.79
N LEU A 287 -6.53 7.96 -9.77
CA LEU A 287 -6.50 6.67 -10.46
C LEU A 287 -5.18 6.43 -11.23
N PRO A 288 -4.67 7.35 -12.08
CA PRO A 288 -3.38 7.19 -12.74
C PRO A 288 -2.20 7.05 -11.76
N ILE A 289 -2.21 7.80 -10.65
CA ILE A 289 -1.19 7.68 -9.58
C ILE A 289 -1.25 6.29 -8.95
N SER A 290 -2.46 5.79 -8.69
CA SER A 290 -2.66 4.46 -8.10
C SER A 290 -2.21 3.34 -9.06
N ALA A 291 -2.47 3.49 -10.36
CA ALA A 291 -1.99 2.57 -11.38
C ALA A 291 -0.45 2.56 -11.48
N LEU A 292 0.20 3.72 -11.37
CA LEU A 292 1.65 3.83 -11.27
C LEU A 292 2.21 3.09 -10.04
N ASN A 293 1.55 3.22 -8.89
CA ASN A 293 1.94 2.53 -7.67
C ASN A 293 1.83 1.02 -7.80
N VAL A 294 0.72 0.51 -8.36
CA VAL A 294 0.56 -0.93 -8.63
C VAL A 294 1.64 -1.41 -9.61
N LYS A 295 1.92 -0.64 -10.66
CA LYS A 295 2.94 -1.02 -11.66
C LYS A 295 4.35 -1.08 -11.05
N SER A 296 4.71 -0.13 -10.20
CA SER A 296 6.03 -0.05 -9.56
C SER A 296 6.27 -1.07 -8.45
N GLN A 297 5.22 -1.73 -7.97
CA GLN A 297 5.32 -2.81 -6.99
C GLN A 297 5.37 -4.21 -7.63
N ALA A 298 5.24 -4.30 -8.96
CA ALA A 298 5.31 -5.58 -9.64
C ALA A 298 6.73 -6.14 -9.60
N GLU A 299 6.91 -7.37 -9.13
CA GLU A 299 8.21 -8.07 -9.12
C GLU A 299 8.56 -8.57 -10.55
N LYS A 300 8.78 -7.64 -11.49
CA LYS A 300 9.09 -7.92 -12.90
C LYS A 300 10.04 -6.86 -13.49
N PRO A 301 10.75 -7.12 -14.60
CA PRO A 301 11.67 -6.16 -15.21
C PRO A 301 10.93 -5.04 -15.96
N ASN A 302 10.29 -4.13 -15.22
CA ASN A 302 9.45 -3.08 -15.79
C ASN A 302 9.88 -1.66 -15.39
N GLN A 303 11.14 -1.46 -14.98
CA GLN A 303 11.61 -0.15 -14.51
C GLN A 303 11.41 0.94 -15.58
N VAL A 304 11.73 0.64 -16.85
CA VAL A 304 11.48 1.56 -17.98
C VAL A 304 9.99 1.89 -18.10
N ASP A 305 9.11 0.88 -18.04
CA ASP A 305 7.66 1.10 -18.09
C ASP A 305 7.16 1.95 -16.92
N VAL A 306 7.73 1.79 -15.73
CA VAL A 306 7.41 2.58 -14.53
C VAL A 306 7.81 4.03 -14.75
N LEU A 307 9.02 4.29 -15.25
CA LEU A 307 9.51 5.65 -15.53
C LEU A 307 8.67 6.34 -16.61
N VAL A 308 8.39 5.64 -17.71
CA VAL A 308 7.51 6.14 -18.78
C VAL A 308 6.10 6.41 -18.25
N SER A 309 5.59 5.55 -17.37
CA SER A 309 4.28 5.77 -16.72
C SER A 309 4.28 6.96 -15.80
N ALA A 310 5.35 7.16 -15.01
CA ALA A 310 5.50 8.32 -14.15
C ALA A 310 5.54 9.62 -14.97
N TYR A 311 6.35 9.66 -16.03
CA TYR A 311 6.39 10.77 -16.97
C TYR A 311 5.02 11.05 -17.57
N LYS A 312 4.30 10.02 -18.02
CA LYS A 312 2.95 10.17 -18.57
C LYS A 312 1.98 10.74 -17.54
N VAL A 313 2.00 10.28 -16.29
CA VAL A 313 1.17 10.86 -15.21
C VAL A 313 1.48 12.33 -15.00
N ILE A 314 2.76 12.70 -14.96
CA ILE A 314 3.20 14.09 -14.80
C ILE A 314 2.68 14.97 -15.94
N VAL A 315 2.86 14.56 -17.19
CA VAL A 315 2.50 15.40 -18.35
C VAL A 315 1.00 15.42 -18.62
N THR A 316 0.32 14.27 -18.51
CA THR A 316 -1.06 14.12 -18.99
C THR A 316 -2.13 14.19 -17.90
N THR A 317 -1.75 14.11 -16.63
CA THR A 317 -2.70 14.14 -15.50
C THR A 317 -2.39 15.27 -14.52
N LEU A 318 -1.12 15.48 -14.21
CA LEU A 318 -0.69 16.49 -13.22
C LEU A 318 -0.19 17.79 -13.87
N GLY A 319 -0.10 17.83 -15.20
CA GLY A 319 0.35 19.00 -15.94
C GLY A 319 -0.65 20.14 -15.78
N PRO A 320 -0.18 21.39 -15.62
CA PRO A 320 -1.06 22.53 -15.39
C PRO A 320 -2.11 22.67 -16.49
N GLU A 321 -1.73 22.56 -17.76
CA GLU A 321 -2.64 22.68 -18.91
C GLU A 321 -3.32 21.37 -19.33
N ALA A 322 -3.12 20.29 -18.58
CA ALA A 322 -3.66 18.99 -18.96
C ALA A 322 -5.18 18.93 -18.70
N SER A 323 -5.94 18.50 -19.71
CA SER A 323 -7.32 18.09 -19.49
C SER A 323 -7.36 16.79 -18.68
N LEU A 324 -8.21 16.74 -17.66
CA LEU A 324 -8.28 15.59 -16.76
C LEU A 324 -9.30 14.58 -17.29
N ARG A 325 -8.83 13.45 -17.83
CA ARG A 325 -9.70 12.35 -18.25
C ARG A 325 -10.58 11.89 -17.10
N LYS A 326 -11.90 11.77 -17.31
CA LYS A 326 -12.83 11.33 -16.26
C LYS A 326 -12.57 9.89 -15.84
N TYR A 327 -12.85 9.58 -14.57
CA TYR A 327 -12.65 8.25 -13.98
C TYR A 327 -13.47 7.14 -14.67
N ASP A 328 -14.61 7.51 -15.24
CA ASP A 328 -15.56 6.63 -15.95
C ASP A 328 -15.39 6.66 -17.48
N ALA A 329 -14.42 7.42 -18.00
CA ALA A 329 -14.19 7.53 -19.43
C ALA A 329 -13.67 6.21 -20.03
N THR A 330 -14.40 5.66 -20.99
CA THR A 330 -14.01 4.44 -21.71
C THR A 330 -13.23 4.76 -22.99
N ARG A 331 -12.81 3.74 -23.74
CA ARG A 331 -12.24 3.95 -25.09
C ARG A 331 -13.28 4.46 -26.08
N GLU A 332 -14.53 3.99 -25.94
CA GLU A 332 -15.66 4.32 -26.82
C GLU A 332 -16.28 5.69 -26.47
N ASN A 333 -16.17 6.11 -25.21
CA ASN A 333 -16.63 7.42 -24.75
C ASN A 333 -15.52 8.17 -23.99
N PRO A 334 -14.55 8.76 -24.72
CA PRO A 334 -13.46 9.50 -24.10
C PRO A 334 -13.98 10.85 -23.59
N THR A 335 -14.24 10.94 -22.29
CA THR A 335 -14.64 12.19 -21.64
C THR A 335 -13.53 12.73 -20.74
N SER A 336 -13.44 14.06 -20.68
CA SER A 336 -12.45 14.78 -19.87
C SER A 336 -13.07 16.03 -19.23
N TYR A 337 -12.55 16.41 -18.08
CA TYR A 337 -12.75 17.75 -17.52
C TYR A 337 -11.75 18.70 -18.20
N HIS A 338 -12.29 19.74 -18.85
CA HIS A 338 -11.47 20.77 -19.45
C HIS A 338 -10.77 21.59 -18.37
N HIS A 339 -9.56 22.09 -18.66
CA HIS A 339 -8.74 22.85 -17.70
C HIS A 339 -9.49 24.07 -17.11
N SER A 340 -10.30 24.76 -17.91
CA SER A 340 -11.13 25.88 -17.45
C SER A 340 -12.17 25.53 -16.37
N ILE A 341 -12.63 24.26 -16.33
CA ILE A 341 -13.55 23.75 -15.31
C ILE A 341 -12.78 23.41 -14.02
N LEU A 342 -11.50 23.03 -14.13
CA LEU A 342 -10.61 22.78 -13.00
C LEU A 342 -10.18 24.10 -12.31
N MET A 343 -9.94 25.16 -13.10
CA MET A 343 -9.50 26.48 -12.64
C MET A 343 -10.50 27.23 -11.75
N ARG A 344 -11.82 26.96 -11.85
CA ARG A 344 -12.84 27.58 -10.97
C ARG A 344 -12.60 27.34 -9.48
N TRP A 345 -11.79 26.34 -9.12
CA TRP A 345 -11.46 26.00 -7.74
C TRP A 345 -10.06 26.46 -7.32
N TRP A 346 -9.18 26.82 -8.27
CA TRP A 346 -7.83 27.30 -7.96
C TRP A 346 -7.71 28.82 -7.94
N SER A 347 -8.71 29.54 -8.46
CA SER A 347 -8.75 31.00 -8.44
C SER A 347 -10.09 31.51 -7.92
N ARG A 348 -10.08 31.85 -6.62
CA ARG A 348 -10.97 32.78 -5.88
C ARG A 348 -12.27 32.27 -5.22
N PRO A 349 -12.64 32.91 -4.08
CA PRO A 349 -13.83 32.60 -3.30
C PRO A 349 -15.01 33.44 -3.79
N GLU A 350 -16.14 32.82 -4.11
CA GLU A 350 -17.41 33.56 -4.16
C GLU A 350 -18.55 32.75 -3.55
N SER A 351 -19.11 33.38 -2.53
CA SER A 351 -20.37 33.15 -1.86
C SER A 351 -21.54 32.93 -2.81
N CYS A 352 -22.35 31.90 -2.53
CA CYS A 352 -23.69 32.11 -2.00
C CYS A 352 -24.11 30.90 -1.16
#